data_AF-A0A9K3PFU1-F1
#
_entry.id   AF-A0A9K3PFU1-F1
#
_cell.length_a   1.000
_cell.length_b   1.000
_cell.length_c   1.000
_cell.angle_alpha   90.00
_cell.angle_beta   90.00
_cell.angle_gamma   90.00
#
_symmetry.space_group_name_H-M   'P 1'
#
loop_
_entity.id
_entity.type
_entity.pdbx_description
1 polymer ?
#
loop_
_entity_poly.entity_id
_entity_poly.type
_entity_poly.pdbx_seq_one_letter_code
_entity_poly.pdbx_strand_id
1 'polypeptide(L)'
;MDRKRPRSTSPTPGPGGKSRAGVPSSTSLAQKLLRSPISRIEALNELLRITVSPDMNYAMDGDALLKAMARVFYEVIGWDEEREKQQKHQEEKEGENEEDEREPQFSAKHAWMQQHLSPPQAKWAQYCQTHLSKSYLSVEDLKTLDAIMTVLRNLSFVAANLRLMAYSNDIVEILAGSLYEQSSKLVGALEDNSNNATVLAQNALHILTNLTPYMDVTGQKLVCDKLFLKSATPENINDSDGVKLPDPDTFGQAADGRWGFGSVYLAKKLDTKEDFVQDVSQEMLLQLTKDYLVRVWSIFPALGKVLVDTTSPRAVTMMAVELLQEFINLARVGVVGNVEDQENSGDIPNLRAIMVHIPDNILQRLTDFLYIPRLSSDSLEYTDPIVNIVTRVTPLKLLGGYDSTVDTDIRDRSLDVLVPLLELDSPNMAKRLGTKPSNGLVNNRIFDSVVPILATKSGRNEAPLLAIQLLKELAKAEENKNGLLYVQERVIAIASKDPRVAHLALNHLYAPKEPQQ
;
A
#
# COMPACT_ATOMS: atom_id res chain seq x y z
N MET A 1 26.97 3.59 1.58
CA MET A 1 27.02 2.35 2.39
C MET A 1 25.81 1.54 2.02
N ASP A 2 26.01 0.52 1.19
CA ASP A 2 24.93 -0.35 0.71
C ASP A 2 24.34 -1.13 1.89
N ARG A 3 23.13 -0.76 2.32
CA ARG A 3 22.29 -1.63 3.12
C ARG A 3 21.90 -2.81 2.24
N LYS A 4 22.76 -3.82 2.18
CA LYS A 4 22.32 -5.18 1.83
C LYS A 4 21.23 -5.52 2.83
N ARG A 5 19.97 -5.61 2.34
CA ARG A 5 18.84 -6.10 3.14
C ARG A 5 19.27 -7.42 3.79
N PRO A 6 18.99 -7.67 5.07
CA PRO A 6 18.88 -9.05 5.49
C PRO A 6 17.80 -9.65 4.59
N ARG A 7 18.15 -10.68 3.82
CA ARG A 7 17.11 -11.57 3.28
C ARG A 7 16.23 -11.90 4.48
N SER A 8 14.93 -11.62 4.37
CA SER A 8 13.95 -12.16 5.30
C SER A 8 14.25 -13.66 5.37
N THR A 9 14.89 -14.08 6.46
CA THR A 9 14.94 -15.47 6.86
C THR A 9 13.70 -15.66 7.71
N SER A 10 12.54 -15.47 7.07
CA SER A 10 11.31 -16.04 7.58
C SER A 10 11.52 -17.55 7.66
N PRO A 11 11.05 -18.20 8.75
CA PRO A 11 11.32 -19.60 8.97
C PRO A 11 10.86 -20.39 7.75
N THR A 12 11.81 -21.06 7.09
CA THR A 12 11.47 -22.14 6.18
C THR A 12 10.63 -23.14 6.96
N PRO A 13 9.59 -23.75 6.34
CA PRO A 13 8.94 -24.90 6.93
C PRO A 13 10.04 -25.88 7.33
N GLY A 14 10.12 -26.24 8.60
CA GLY A 14 11.05 -27.28 9.03
C GLY A 14 10.80 -28.54 8.20
N PRO A 15 11.84 -29.35 7.92
CA PRO A 15 11.70 -30.59 7.17
C PRO A 15 10.80 -31.55 7.97
N GLY A 16 9.49 -31.47 7.72
CA GLY A 16 8.49 -32.02 8.63
C GLY A 16 7.07 -31.49 8.44
N GLY A 17 6.73 -30.94 7.27
CA GLY A 17 5.39 -30.53 6.87
C GLY A 17 4.38 -31.67 6.71
N LYS A 18 4.41 -32.67 7.61
CA LYS A 18 3.21 -33.47 7.85
C LYS A 18 2.19 -32.50 8.42
N SER A 19 1.01 -32.41 7.82
CA SER A 19 -0.16 -31.87 8.49
C SER A 19 -0.18 -32.49 9.90
N ARG A 20 0.14 -31.69 10.93
CA ARG A 20 0.14 -32.18 12.31
C ARG A 20 -1.27 -32.71 12.52
N ALA A 21 -1.38 -33.99 12.87
CA ALA A 21 -2.67 -34.65 13.06
C ALA A 21 -3.59 -33.74 13.89
N GLY A 22 -4.66 -33.23 13.27
CA GLY A 22 -5.60 -32.29 13.90
C GLY A 22 -5.67 -30.88 13.32
N VAL A 23 -4.89 -30.49 12.31
CA VAL A 23 -5.11 -29.23 11.58
C VAL A 23 -6.17 -29.44 10.48
N PRO A 24 -7.31 -28.72 10.53
CA PRO A 24 -8.37 -28.85 9.51
C PRO A 24 -7.89 -28.35 8.14
N SER A 25 -8.36 -29.00 7.07
CA SER A 25 -8.03 -28.59 5.70
C SER A 25 -8.72 -27.29 5.29
N SER A 26 -8.07 -26.50 4.42
CA SER A 26 -8.65 -25.25 3.91
C SER A 26 -10.04 -25.44 3.29
N THR A 27 -10.26 -26.53 2.55
CA THR A 27 -11.55 -26.84 1.92
C THR A 27 -12.64 -27.17 2.93
N SER A 28 -12.30 -27.86 4.03
CA SER A 28 -13.26 -28.16 5.09
C SER A 28 -13.70 -26.89 5.81
N LEU A 29 -12.75 -26.00 6.12
CA LEU A 29 -13.05 -24.68 6.73
C LEU A 29 -13.87 -23.80 5.79
N ALA A 30 -13.54 -23.78 4.49
CA ALA A 30 -14.30 -23.06 3.47
C ALA A 30 -15.77 -23.51 3.42
N GLN A 31 -16.02 -24.83 3.43
CA GLN A 31 -17.37 -25.37 3.45
C GLN A 31 -18.14 -25.01 4.73
N LYS A 32 -17.47 -25.03 5.90
CA LYS A 32 -18.11 -24.61 7.17
C LYS A 32 -18.51 -23.13 7.14
N LEU A 33 -17.67 -22.25 6.58
CA LEU A 33 -17.95 -20.81 6.46
C LEU A 33 -19.21 -20.50 5.64
N LEU A 34 -19.43 -21.27 4.57
CA LEU A 34 -20.52 -21.04 3.62
C LEU A 34 -21.85 -21.74 4.00
N ARG A 35 -21.85 -22.60 5.03
CA ARG A 35 -22.99 -23.49 5.30
C ARG A 35 -24.14 -22.82 6.06
N SER A 36 -23.84 -22.19 7.20
CA SER A 36 -24.85 -21.55 8.05
C SER A 36 -24.21 -20.47 8.92
N PRO A 37 -24.98 -19.48 9.43
CA PRO A 37 -24.44 -18.43 10.30
C PRO A 37 -23.74 -18.96 11.55
N ILE A 38 -24.28 -20.03 12.16
CA ILE A 38 -23.68 -20.66 13.35
C ILE A 38 -22.35 -21.34 12.98
N SER A 39 -22.36 -22.13 11.89
CA SER A 39 -21.14 -22.79 11.39
C SER A 39 -20.07 -21.79 10.94
N ARG A 40 -20.48 -20.62 10.45
CA ARG A 40 -19.57 -19.51 10.09
C ARG A 40 -18.83 -18.99 11.31
N ILE A 41 -19.54 -18.72 12.40
CA ILE A 41 -18.92 -18.24 13.65
C ILE A 41 -17.95 -19.30 14.21
N GLU A 42 -18.36 -20.58 14.21
CA GLU A 42 -17.48 -21.68 14.63
C GLU A 42 -16.20 -21.76 13.78
N ALA A 43 -16.34 -21.67 12.45
CA ALA A 43 -15.20 -21.71 11.53
C ALA A 43 -14.27 -20.49 11.69
N LEU A 44 -14.81 -19.28 11.90
CA LEU A 44 -14.01 -18.09 12.15
C LEU A 44 -13.24 -18.17 13.46
N ASN A 45 -13.86 -18.69 14.53
CA ASN A 45 -13.18 -18.92 15.80
C ASN A 45 -12.08 -19.98 15.69
N GLU A 46 -12.34 -21.06 14.93
CA GLU A 46 -11.34 -22.09 14.62
C GLU A 46 -10.15 -21.49 13.85
N LEU A 47 -10.41 -20.68 12.82
CA LEU A 47 -9.40 -19.98 12.03
C LEU A 47 -8.57 -18.98 12.84
N LEU A 48 -9.21 -18.17 13.70
CA LEU A 48 -8.52 -17.26 14.60
C LEU A 48 -7.58 -18.02 15.53
N ARG A 49 -8.03 -19.14 16.10
CA ARG A 49 -7.19 -19.97 16.98
C ARG A 49 -5.99 -20.56 16.24
N ILE A 50 -6.19 -21.06 15.02
CA ILE A 50 -5.12 -21.68 14.22
C ILE A 50 -4.10 -20.64 13.77
N THR A 51 -4.56 -19.48 13.31
CA THR A 51 -3.69 -18.43 12.73
C THR A 51 -2.97 -17.58 13.78
N VAL A 52 -3.46 -17.52 15.02
CA VAL A 52 -2.77 -16.84 16.13
C VAL A 52 -1.67 -17.70 16.75
N SER A 53 -1.73 -19.03 16.61
CA SER A 53 -0.75 -19.93 17.24
C SER A 53 0.62 -19.83 16.53
N PRO A 54 1.68 -19.34 17.21
CA PRO A 54 2.99 -19.14 16.60
C PRO A 54 3.66 -20.46 16.18
N ASP A 55 3.22 -21.58 16.76
CA ASP A 55 3.74 -22.92 16.47
C ASP A 55 3.12 -23.58 15.23
N MET A 56 2.05 -23.00 14.68
CA MET A 56 1.22 -23.66 13.66
C MET A 56 1.50 -23.22 12.22
N ASN A 57 2.22 -22.11 11.97
CA ASN A 57 2.60 -21.58 10.64
C ASN A 57 1.63 -22.00 9.52
N TYR A 58 0.35 -21.67 9.70
CA TYR A 58 -0.71 -22.25 8.89
C TYR A 58 -0.61 -21.80 7.43
N ALA A 59 -0.24 -22.74 6.56
CA ALA A 59 -0.14 -22.54 5.13
C ALA A 59 -1.36 -23.15 4.44
N MET A 60 -2.18 -22.33 3.79
CA MET A 60 -3.42 -22.77 3.13
C MET A 60 -3.12 -23.73 1.99
N ASP A 61 -3.93 -24.77 1.78
CA ASP A 61 -3.69 -25.75 0.70
C ASP A 61 -4.12 -25.25 -0.69
N GLY A 62 -4.90 -24.15 -0.76
CA GLY A 62 -5.42 -23.55 -1.99
C GLY A 62 -6.27 -22.31 -1.70
N ASP A 63 -6.89 -21.73 -2.73
CA ASP A 63 -7.64 -20.47 -2.63
C ASP A 63 -9.10 -20.62 -2.15
N ALA A 64 -9.61 -21.84 -1.99
CA ALA A 64 -11.01 -22.09 -1.60
C ALA A 64 -11.40 -21.37 -0.30
N LEU A 65 -10.47 -21.31 0.67
CA LEU A 65 -10.67 -20.59 1.93
C LEU A 65 -10.73 -19.08 1.72
N LEU A 66 -9.87 -18.52 0.85
CA LEU A 66 -9.87 -17.10 0.50
C LEU A 66 -11.18 -16.71 -0.20
N LYS A 67 -11.62 -17.51 -1.19
CA LYS A 67 -12.90 -17.33 -1.88
C LYS A 67 -14.08 -17.39 -0.92
N ALA A 68 -14.09 -18.33 0.01
CA ALA A 68 -15.14 -18.43 1.02
C ALA A 68 -15.18 -17.22 1.96
N MET A 69 -14.02 -16.75 2.43
CA MET A 69 -13.94 -15.54 3.26
C MET A 69 -14.38 -14.30 2.48
N ALA A 70 -13.99 -14.18 1.21
CA ALA A 70 -14.41 -13.07 0.36
C ALA A 70 -15.91 -13.05 0.12
N ARG A 71 -16.50 -14.22 -0.18
CA ARG A 71 -17.95 -14.34 -0.33
C ARG A 71 -18.70 -13.96 0.94
N VAL A 72 -18.25 -14.42 2.11
CA VAL A 72 -18.85 -13.99 3.39
C VAL A 72 -18.70 -12.48 3.58
N PHE A 73 -17.56 -11.89 3.21
CA PHE A 73 -17.36 -10.45 3.28
C PHE A 73 -18.38 -9.71 2.41
N TYR A 74 -18.55 -10.11 1.14
CA TYR A 74 -19.51 -9.51 0.22
C TYR A 74 -20.96 -9.69 0.68
N GLU A 75 -21.32 -10.85 1.20
CA GLU A 75 -22.64 -11.13 1.78
C GLU A 75 -22.93 -10.19 2.96
N VAL A 76 -21.99 -10.06 3.89
CA VAL A 76 -22.16 -9.26 5.12
C VAL A 76 -22.34 -7.77 4.82
N ILE A 77 -21.66 -7.25 3.79
CA ILE A 77 -21.83 -5.84 3.39
C ILE A 77 -23.03 -5.63 2.45
N GLY A 78 -23.63 -6.70 1.91
CA GLY A 78 -24.74 -6.65 0.96
C GLY A 78 -24.35 -6.47 -0.52
N TRP A 79 -23.09 -6.72 -0.88
CA TRP A 79 -22.59 -6.49 -2.25
C TRP A 79 -23.04 -7.57 -3.24
N ASP A 80 -23.25 -8.81 -2.80
CA ASP A 80 -23.72 -9.89 -3.68
C ASP A 80 -25.10 -9.56 -4.28
N GLU A 81 -26.03 -9.03 -3.47
CA GLU A 81 -27.35 -8.60 -3.94
C GLU A 81 -27.26 -7.46 -4.97
N GLU A 82 -26.28 -6.57 -4.78
CA GLU A 82 -26.05 -5.43 -5.66
C GLU A 82 -25.43 -5.87 -7.00
N ARG A 83 -24.49 -6.82 -6.99
CA ARG A 83 -23.97 -7.45 -8.22
C ARG A 83 -25.09 -8.13 -9.00
N GLU A 84 -25.97 -8.88 -8.33
CA GLU A 84 -27.10 -9.57 -8.98
C GLU A 84 -28.11 -8.59 -9.60
N LYS A 85 -28.41 -7.46 -8.94
CA LYS A 85 -29.27 -6.41 -9.51
C LYS A 85 -28.63 -5.77 -10.74
N GLN A 86 -27.32 -5.55 -10.71
CA GLN A 86 -26.59 -4.96 -11.83
C GLN A 86 -26.54 -5.88 -13.05
N GLN A 87 -26.34 -7.19 -12.84
CA GLN A 87 -26.36 -8.18 -13.91
C GLN A 87 -27.74 -8.24 -14.59
N LYS A 88 -28.83 -8.28 -13.80
CA LYS A 88 -30.20 -8.27 -14.33
C LYS A 88 -30.52 -7.00 -15.14
N HIS A 89 -30.08 -5.84 -14.65
CA HIS A 89 -30.27 -4.58 -15.38
C HIS A 89 -29.42 -4.44 -16.64
N GLN A 90 -28.29 -5.16 -16.74
CA GLN A 90 -27.48 -5.22 -17.96
C GLN A 90 -28.13 -6.12 -19.02
N GLU A 91 -28.65 -7.28 -18.62
CA GLU A 91 -29.42 -8.18 -19.51
C GLU A 91 -30.69 -7.51 -20.07
N GLU A 92 -31.31 -6.60 -19.31
CA GLU A 92 -32.48 -5.82 -19.76
C GLU A 92 -32.13 -4.64 -20.69
N LYS A 93 -30.85 -4.22 -20.77
CA LYS A 93 -30.38 -3.03 -21.50
C LYS A 93 -29.48 -3.33 -22.69
N GLU A 94 -29.41 -4.57 -23.16
CA GLU A 94 -28.64 -5.01 -24.34
C GLU A 94 -29.05 -4.33 -25.68
N GLY A 95 -29.87 -3.28 -25.66
CA GLY A 95 -30.33 -2.55 -26.85
C GLY A 95 -29.64 -1.22 -27.18
N GLU A 96 -29.11 -0.44 -26.21
CA GLU A 96 -28.80 0.98 -26.51
C GLU A 96 -27.57 1.64 -25.85
N ASN A 97 -26.74 0.98 -25.01
CA ASN A 97 -25.59 1.66 -24.39
C ASN A 97 -24.26 0.90 -24.56
N GLU A 98 -23.51 1.23 -25.62
CA GLU A 98 -22.11 0.81 -25.86
C GLU A 98 -21.09 1.47 -24.90
N GLU A 99 -21.51 2.32 -23.95
CA GLU A 99 -20.59 3.07 -23.09
C GLU A 99 -20.02 2.26 -21.90
N ASP A 100 -20.64 1.13 -21.52
CA ASP A 100 -20.22 0.32 -20.36
C ASP A 100 -19.10 -0.71 -20.67
N GLU A 101 -18.75 -0.91 -21.95
CA GLU A 101 -17.67 -1.82 -22.38
C GLU A 101 -16.35 -1.11 -22.73
N ARG A 102 -16.08 0.09 -22.18
CA ARG A 102 -14.77 0.70 -22.38
C ARG A 102 -13.69 -0.18 -21.76
N GLU A 103 -12.78 -0.66 -22.60
CA GLU A 103 -11.62 -1.40 -22.12
C GLU A 103 -10.83 -0.56 -21.10
N PRO A 104 -10.38 -1.17 -19.99
CA PRO A 104 -9.62 -0.48 -18.97
C PRO A 104 -8.31 0.05 -19.58
N GLN A 105 -8.14 1.37 -19.51
CA GLN A 105 -6.92 2.04 -19.96
C GLN A 105 -5.98 2.25 -18.77
N PHE A 106 -4.78 1.69 -18.85
CA PHE A 106 -3.76 1.82 -17.82
C PHE A 106 -2.86 3.01 -18.12
N SER A 107 -3.09 4.13 -17.44
CA SER A 107 -2.28 5.35 -17.55
C SER A 107 -1.77 5.78 -16.18
N ALA A 108 -0.46 6.02 -16.07
CA ALA A 108 0.16 6.43 -14.82
C ALA A 108 -0.42 7.75 -14.26
N LYS A 109 -0.79 8.68 -15.14
CA LYS A 109 -1.42 9.98 -14.78
C LYS A 109 -2.79 9.80 -14.12
N HIS A 110 -3.49 8.72 -14.46
CA HIS A 110 -4.84 8.45 -14.00
C HIS A 110 -4.89 7.40 -12.88
N ALA A 111 -3.77 6.73 -12.57
CA ALA A 111 -3.71 5.64 -11.60
C ALA A 111 -4.24 6.04 -10.22
N TRP A 112 -4.06 7.29 -9.80
CA TRP A 112 -4.51 7.79 -8.50
C TRP A 112 -5.94 8.34 -8.49
N MET A 113 -6.61 8.36 -9.64
CA MET A 113 -7.89 9.04 -9.81
C MET A 113 -9.04 8.03 -9.84
N GLN A 114 -9.96 8.11 -8.86
CA GLN A 114 -11.12 7.21 -8.78
C GLN A 114 -12.00 7.24 -10.04
N GLN A 115 -12.08 8.38 -10.74
CA GLN A 115 -12.86 8.55 -11.96
C GLN A 115 -12.37 7.73 -13.17
N HIS A 116 -11.13 7.22 -13.11
CA HIS A 116 -10.52 6.42 -14.18
C HIS A 116 -10.46 4.92 -13.84
N LEU A 117 -11.07 4.51 -12.72
CA LEU A 117 -11.33 3.11 -12.46
C LEU A 117 -12.28 2.55 -13.51
N SER A 118 -12.16 1.25 -13.77
CA SER A 118 -13.17 0.56 -14.57
C SER A 118 -14.56 0.72 -13.93
N PRO A 119 -15.65 0.75 -14.72
CA PRO A 119 -16.99 0.95 -14.17
C PRO A 119 -17.34 0.02 -12.99
N PRO A 120 -16.99 -1.29 -13.01
CA PRO A 120 -17.22 -2.17 -11.86
C PRO A 120 -16.45 -1.74 -10.59
N GLN A 121 -15.18 -1.34 -10.74
CA GLN A 121 -14.36 -0.91 -9.61
C GLN A 121 -14.77 0.47 -9.08
N ALA A 122 -15.22 1.38 -9.95
CA ALA A 122 -15.78 2.66 -9.53
C ALA A 122 -17.04 2.46 -8.69
N LYS A 123 -17.95 1.57 -9.12
CA LYS A 123 -19.16 1.17 -8.36
C LYS A 123 -18.79 0.53 -7.03
N TRP A 124 -17.83 -0.40 -7.02
CA TRP A 124 -17.32 -1.02 -5.80
C TRP A 124 -16.77 0.02 -4.80
N ALA A 125 -15.93 0.93 -5.27
CA ALA A 125 -15.37 2.00 -4.44
C ALA A 125 -16.46 2.90 -3.87
N GLN A 126 -17.46 3.29 -4.67
CA GLN A 126 -18.61 4.07 -4.20
C GLN A 126 -19.44 3.31 -3.16
N TYR A 127 -19.68 2.02 -3.39
CA TYR A 127 -20.41 1.16 -2.46
C TYR A 127 -19.68 1.03 -1.12
N CYS A 128 -18.38 0.80 -1.14
CA CYS A 128 -17.57 0.74 0.08
C CYS A 128 -17.60 2.07 0.85
N GLN A 129 -17.56 3.21 0.16
CA GLN A 129 -17.64 4.52 0.80
C GLN A 129 -18.95 4.74 1.56
N THR A 130 -20.07 4.18 1.09
CA THR A 130 -21.38 4.31 1.73
C THR A 130 -21.61 3.23 2.79
N HIS A 131 -21.40 1.96 2.44
CA HIS A 131 -21.80 0.79 3.24
C HIS A 131 -20.79 0.36 4.31
N LEU A 132 -19.51 0.70 4.19
CA LEU A 132 -18.52 0.44 5.25
C LEU A 132 -18.52 1.49 6.36
N SER A 133 -19.51 2.40 6.38
CA SER A 133 -19.67 3.33 7.49
C SER A 133 -20.43 2.66 8.64
N LYS A 134 -20.00 2.91 9.88
CA LYS A 134 -20.52 2.23 11.11
C LYS A 134 -22.04 2.32 11.31
N SER A 135 -22.72 3.25 10.64
CA SER A 135 -24.18 3.41 10.72
C SER A 135 -24.96 2.39 9.89
N TYR A 136 -24.34 1.71 8.93
CA TYR A 136 -25.03 0.77 8.03
C TYR A 136 -24.90 -0.69 8.44
N LEU A 137 -23.87 -1.05 9.19
CA LEU A 137 -23.58 -2.43 9.56
C LEU A 137 -24.04 -2.74 10.99
N SER A 138 -24.61 -3.93 11.21
CA SER A 138 -24.92 -4.39 12.56
C SER A 138 -23.65 -4.68 13.35
N VAL A 139 -23.77 -4.75 14.69
CA VAL A 139 -22.63 -5.10 15.56
C VAL A 139 -22.10 -6.51 15.26
N GLU A 140 -22.96 -7.43 14.83
CA GLU A 140 -22.58 -8.81 14.48
C GLU A 140 -21.84 -8.85 13.13
N ASP A 141 -22.29 -8.06 12.17
CA ASP A 141 -21.63 -7.90 10.87
C ASP A 141 -20.23 -7.33 11.03
N LEU A 142 -20.08 -6.26 11.82
CA LEU A 142 -18.79 -5.65 12.11
C LEU A 142 -17.81 -6.64 12.76
N LYS A 143 -18.28 -7.46 13.70
CA LYS A 143 -17.44 -8.51 14.32
C LYS A 143 -17.03 -9.58 13.32
N THR A 144 -17.92 -9.93 12.39
CA THR A 144 -17.63 -10.90 11.33
C THR A 144 -16.57 -10.37 10.38
N LEU A 145 -16.70 -9.12 9.92
CA LEU A 145 -15.72 -8.46 9.06
C LEU A 145 -14.36 -8.31 9.76
N ASP A 146 -14.35 -7.91 11.04
CA ASP A 146 -13.11 -7.80 11.82
C ASP A 146 -12.41 -9.16 12.00
N ALA A 147 -13.17 -10.22 12.28
CA ALA A 147 -12.63 -11.57 12.35
C ALA A 147 -12.00 -12.00 11.01
N ILE A 148 -12.68 -11.76 9.89
CA ILE A 148 -12.16 -12.06 8.54
C ILE A 148 -10.86 -11.29 8.29
N MET A 149 -10.85 -9.98 8.51
CA MET A 149 -9.68 -9.13 8.29
C MET A 149 -8.51 -9.50 9.20
N THR A 150 -8.78 -9.89 10.44
CA THR A 150 -7.77 -10.38 11.38
C THR A 150 -7.18 -11.71 10.94
N VAL A 151 -8.01 -12.65 10.46
CA VAL A 151 -7.53 -13.93 9.89
C VAL A 151 -6.66 -13.67 8.67
N LEU A 152 -7.12 -12.84 7.72
CA LEU A 152 -6.34 -12.46 6.54
C LEU A 152 -5.01 -11.80 6.91
N ARG A 153 -5.01 -10.92 7.92
CA ARG A 153 -3.78 -10.31 8.44
C ARG A 153 -2.82 -11.35 8.99
N ASN A 154 -3.31 -12.30 9.78
CA ASN A 154 -2.45 -13.34 10.34
C ASN A 154 -1.88 -14.25 9.23
N LEU A 155 -2.70 -14.59 8.22
CA LEU A 155 -2.28 -15.38 7.07
C LEU A 155 -1.19 -14.67 6.24
N SER A 156 -1.21 -13.33 6.17
CA SER A 156 -0.22 -12.55 5.43
C SER A 156 1.16 -12.51 6.09
N PHE A 157 1.32 -12.94 7.35
CA PHE A 157 2.64 -13.12 7.94
C PHE A 157 3.33 -14.42 7.50
N VAL A 158 2.58 -15.37 6.94
CA VAL A 158 3.11 -16.65 6.48
C VAL A 158 3.52 -16.54 5.02
N ALA A 159 4.83 -16.64 4.75
CA ALA A 159 5.40 -16.46 3.41
C ALA A 159 4.75 -17.36 2.33
N ALA A 160 4.37 -18.59 2.68
CA ALA A 160 3.71 -19.53 1.78
C ALA A 160 2.33 -19.07 1.28
N ASN A 161 1.66 -18.16 2.00
CA ASN A 161 0.35 -17.64 1.65
C ASN A 161 0.41 -16.34 0.82
N LEU A 162 1.55 -15.63 0.83
CA LEU A 162 1.66 -14.27 0.27
C LEU A 162 1.30 -14.23 -1.21
N ARG A 163 1.88 -15.11 -2.02
CA ARG A 163 1.63 -15.16 -3.47
C ARG A 163 0.20 -15.56 -3.80
N LEU A 164 -0.34 -16.53 -3.07
CA LEU A 164 -1.74 -16.97 -3.17
C LEU A 164 -2.71 -15.82 -2.88
N MET A 165 -2.46 -15.05 -1.81
CA MET A 165 -3.26 -13.89 -1.42
C MET A 165 -3.11 -12.73 -2.41
N ALA A 166 -1.88 -12.44 -2.85
CA ALA A 166 -1.60 -11.35 -3.78
C ALA A 166 -2.27 -11.56 -5.14
N TYR A 167 -2.47 -12.81 -5.57
CA TYR A 167 -3.10 -13.16 -6.84
C TYR A 167 -4.59 -13.49 -6.76
N SER A 168 -5.17 -13.41 -5.56
CA SER A 168 -6.61 -13.57 -5.38
C SER A 168 -7.31 -12.22 -5.60
N ASN A 169 -7.95 -12.07 -6.77
CA ASN A 169 -8.64 -10.84 -7.17
C ASN A 169 -9.63 -10.35 -6.10
N ASP A 170 -10.42 -11.26 -5.53
CA ASP A 170 -11.40 -10.92 -4.50
C ASP A 170 -10.76 -10.39 -3.22
N ILE A 171 -9.62 -10.97 -2.81
CA ILE A 171 -8.90 -10.48 -1.64
C ILE A 171 -8.35 -9.08 -1.91
N VAL A 172 -7.72 -8.86 -3.07
CA VAL A 172 -7.21 -7.52 -3.44
C VAL A 172 -8.36 -6.50 -3.50
N GLU A 173 -9.51 -6.87 -4.06
CA GLU A 173 -10.71 -6.03 -4.14
C GLU A 173 -11.24 -5.65 -2.75
N ILE A 174 -11.32 -6.62 -1.83
CA ILE A 174 -11.72 -6.39 -0.43
C ILE A 174 -10.72 -5.50 0.32
N LEU A 175 -9.41 -5.71 0.09
CA LEU A 175 -8.37 -4.90 0.72
C LEU A 175 -8.44 -3.44 0.26
N ALA A 176 -8.57 -3.20 -1.05
CA ALA A 176 -8.76 -1.86 -1.60
C ALA A 176 -10.08 -1.23 -1.12
N GLY A 177 -11.17 -2.01 -1.11
CA GLY A 177 -12.48 -1.60 -0.61
C GLY A 177 -12.45 -1.16 0.85
N SER A 178 -11.73 -1.90 1.70
CA SER A 178 -11.61 -1.64 3.14
C SER A 178 -10.91 -0.30 3.45
N LEU A 179 -10.08 0.21 2.54
CA LEU A 179 -9.47 1.55 2.69
C LEU A 179 -10.50 2.69 2.54
N TYR A 180 -11.69 2.39 2.01
CA TYR A 180 -12.79 3.34 1.94
C TYR A 180 -13.63 3.43 3.23
N GLU A 181 -13.32 2.63 4.27
CA GLU A 181 -13.93 2.75 5.60
C GLU A 181 -13.88 4.22 6.09
N GLN A 182 -15.02 4.75 6.54
CA GLN A 182 -15.09 6.13 7.03
C GLN A 182 -14.76 6.19 8.52
N SER A 183 -13.85 7.10 8.89
CA SER A 183 -13.66 7.47 10.30
C SER A 183 -14.92 8.16 10.82
N SER A 184 -15.52 7.63 11.89
CA SER A 184 -16.74 8.21 12.48
C SER A 184 -16.47 9.66 12.91
N LYS A 185 -17.16 10.62 12.30
CA LYS A 185 -17.09 12.06 12.64
C LYS A 185 -17.72 12.41 13.99
N LEU A 186 -18.39 11.46 14.65
CA LEU A 186 -18.82 11.62 16.03
C LEU A 186 -17.70 11.16 16.97
N VAL A 187 -16.97 12.11 17.56
CA VAL A 187 -16.72 12.24 19.01
C VAL A 187 -15.80 13.45 19.20
N GLY A 188 -16.40 14.62 19.28
CA GLY A 188 -15.85 15.80 19.97
C GLY A 188 -16.31 15.87 21.43
N ALA A 189 -16.99 14.85 21.96
CA ALA A 189 -17.51 14.82 23.31
C ALA A 189 -17.64 13.36 23.76
N LEU A 190 -16.95 13.02 24.86
CA LEU A 190 -16.79 11.72 25.52
C LEU A 190 -15.44 11.05 25.20
N GLU A 191 -14.49 11.40 26.08
CA GLU A 191 -13.30 10.60 26.36
C GLU A 191 -13.67 9.16 26.75
N ASP A 192 -12.70 8.26 26.57
CA ASP A 192 -12.61 6.93 27.16
C ASP A 192 -13.45 5.79 26.55
N ASN A 193 -13.12 5.41 25.31
CA ASN A 193 -12.69 4.03 25.07
C ASN A 193 -11.84 3.91 23.79
N SER A 194 -10.59 3.52 24.02
CA SER A 194 -9.51 3.28 23.10
C SER A 194 -9.80 2.26 21.98
N ASN A 195 -9.29 2.55 20.78
CA ASN A 195 -8.75 1.62 19.75
C ASN A 195 -9.56 1.19 18.50
N ASN A 196 -10.86 1.44 18.35
CA ASN A 196 -11.62 0.76 17.25
C ASN A 196 -12.27 1.68 16.21
N ALA A 197 -11.63 2.77 15.78
CA ALA A 197 -12.29 3.71 14.85
C ALA A 197 -12.33 3.23 13.39
N THR A 198 -11.31 2.51 12.91
CA THR A 198 -11.19 2.02 11.52
C THR A 198 -10.37 0.71 11.47
N VAL A 199 -10.97 -0.39 11.93
CA VAL A 199 -10.26 -1.66 12.12
C VAL A 199 -10.00 -2.34 10.77
N LEU A 200 -10.90 -2.17 9.80
CA LEU A 200 -10.80 -2.80 8.49
C LEU A 200 -9.68 -2.15 7.67
N ALA A 201 -9.65 -0.81 7.61
CA ALA A 201 -8.61 -0.08 6.89
C ALA A 201 -7.21 -0.35 7.47
N GLN A 202 -7.08 -0.41 8.80
CA GLN A 202 -5.80 -0.72 9.45
C GLN A 202 -5.30 -2.13 9.10
N ASN A 203 -6.16 -3.14 9.24
CA ASN A 203 -5.81 -4.52 8.89
C ASN A 203 -5.51 -4.66 7.39
N ALA A 204 -6.28 -3.97 6.53
CA ALA A 204 -6.06 -3.97 5.09
C ALA A 204 -4.68 -3.41 4.73
N LEU A 205 -4.28 -2.27 5.29
CA LEU A 205 -2.95 -1.69 5.06
C LEU A 205 -1.83 -2.64 5.52
N HIS A 206 -1.96 -3.28 6.69
CA HIS A 206 -0.99 -4.28 7.14
C HIS A 206 -0.85 -5.44 6.14
N ILE A 207 -1.97 -5.96 5.64
CA ILE A 207 -1.97 -7.04 4.65
C ILE A 207 -1.31 -6.55 3.36
N LEU A 208 -1.70 -5.38 2.84
CA LEU A 208 -1.15 -4.80 1.61
C LEU A 208 0.37 -4.61 1.72
N THR A 209 0.88 -4.10 2.84
CA THR A 209 2.33 -3.96 3.08
C THR A 209 3.05 -5.30 2.99
N ASN A 210 2.50 -6.37 3.58
CA ASN A 210 3.07 -7.72 3.49
C ASN A 210 3.01 -8.31 2.06
N LEU A 211 1.96 -7.99 1.30
CA LEU A 211 1.77 -8.45 -0.08
C LEU A 211 2.59 -7.67 -1.10
N THR A 212 3.06 -6.47 -0.76
CA THR A 212 3.72 -5.52 -1.68
C THR A 212 4.83 -6.15 -2.54
N PRO A 213 5.73 -7.02 -2.04
CA PRO A 213 6.76 -7.68 -2.87
C PRO A 213 6.24 -8.61 -3.98
N TYR A 214 4.98 -9.03 -3.90
CA TYR A 214 4.33 -9.92 -4.86
C TYR A 214 3.27 -9.20 -5.71
N MET A 215 2.94 -7.94 -5.37
CA MET A 215 2.02 -7.14 -6.17
C MET A 215 2.67 -6.76 -7.48
N ASP A 216 1.95 -7.06 -8.55
CA ASP A 216 2.42 -6.85 -9.92
C ASP A 216 1.52 -5.83 -10.61
N VAL A 217 2.05 -4.64 -10.84
CA VAL A 217 1.32 -3.53 -11.49
C VAL A 217 1.41 -3.56 -13.00
N THR A 218 2.29 -4.39 -13.58
CA THR A 218 2.50 -4.49 -15.04
C THR A 218 1.91 -5.78 -15.62
N GLY A 219 1.67 -6.80 -14.79
CA GLY A 219 1.17 -8.11 -15.20
C GLY A 219 2.29 -9.07 -15.61
N GLN A 220 3.54 -8.60 -15.68
CA GLN A 220 4.71 -9.39 -16.11
C GLN A 220 5.03 -10.53 -15.16
N LYS A 221 5.02 -10.28 -13.85
CA LYS A 221 5.31 -11.28 -12.84
C LYS A 221 4.19 -12.31 -12.74
N LEU A 222 2.93 -11.86 -12.86
CA LEU A 222 1.78 -12.75 -12.92
C LEU A 222 1.81 -13.63 -14.18
N VAL A 223 2.18 -13.07 -15.34
CA VAL A 223 2.38 -13.87 -16.57
C VAL A 223 3.52 -14.87 -16.40
N CYS A 224 4.66 -14.46 -15.82
CA CYS A 224 5.74 -15.40 -15.47
C CYS A 224 5.22 -16.56 -14.63
N ASP A 225 4.49 -16.25 -13.56
CA ASP A 225 3.97 -17.27 -12.65
C ASP A 225 2.92 -18.16 -13.32
N LYS A 226 2.04 -17.61 -14.19
CA LYS A 226 1.07 -18.41 -14.96
C LYS A 226 1.69 -19.32 -16.02
N LEU A 227 2.87 -18.95 -16.53
CA LEU A 227 3.60 -19.73 -17.55
C LEU A 227 4.53 -20.78 -16.94
N PHE A 228 5.18 -20.43 -15.82
CA PHE A 228 6.33 -21.18 -15.31
C PHE A 228 6.07 -21.88 -13.97
N LEU A 229 5.05 -21.48 -13.22
CA LEU A 229 4.71 -22.12 -11.96
C LEU A 229 3.49 -23.03 -12.11
N LYS A 230 3.66 -24.27 -11.70
CA LYS A 230 2.58 -25.25 -11.64
C LYS A 230 1.75 -25.03 -10.38
N SER A 231 0.43 -24.97 -10.52
CA SER A 231 -0.44 -25.01 -9.33
C SER A 231 -0.42 -26.44 -8.79
N ALA A 232 -0.37 -26.59 -7.47
CA ALA A 232 -0.46 -27.88 -6.82
C ALA A 232 -1.88 -28.43 -7.06
N THR A 233 -2.06 -29.25 -8.11
CA THR A 233 -3.30 -29.99 -8.30
C THR A 233 -3.46 -30.99 -7.15
N PRO A 234 -4.71 -31.22 -6.67
CA PRO A 234 -4.99 -32.06 -5.50
C PRO A 234 -4.60 -33.54 -5.65
N GLU A 235 -4.14 -33.97 -6.82
CA GLU A 235 -3.78 -35.38 -7.08
C GLU A 235 -2.37 -35.76 -6.58
N ASN A 236 -1.49 -34.79 -6.27
CA ASN A 236 -0.14 -35.07 -5.74
C ASN A 236 0.16 -34.24 -4.49
N ILE A 237 -0.50 -34.60 -3.39
CA ILE A 237 -0.38 -33.99 -2.04
C ILE A 237 1.03 -34.16 -1.41
N ASN A 238 1.96 -34.83 -2.08
CA ASN A 238 3.26 -35.16 -1.50
C ASN A 238 4.32 -34.05 -1.62
N ASP A 239 4.11 -33.01 -2.44
CA ASP A 239 5.05 -31.88 -2.55
C ASP A 239 4.55 -30.69 -1.71
N SER A 240 4.75 -30.78 -0.40
CA SER A 240 4.46 -29.70 0.56
C SER A 240 5.38 -28.47 0.43
N ASP A 241 6.37 -28.51 -0.48
CA ASP A 241 7.41 -27.49 -0.67
C ASP A 241 7.18 -26.59 -1.91
N GLY A 242 6.09 -26.81 -2.64
CA GLY A 242 5.75 -26.03 -3.84
C GLY A 242 5.20 -24.62 -3.54
N VAL A 243 5.44 -23.68 -4.46
CA VAL A 243 4.78 -22.36 -4.43
C VAL A 243 3.28 -22.53 -4.60
N LYS A 244 2.48 -21.93 -3.70
CA LYS A 244 1.02 -22.03 -3.73
C LYS A 244 0.42 -20.93 -4.61
N LEU A 245 -0.38 -21.32 -5.59
CA LEU A 245 -1.08 -20.44 -6.54
C LEU A 245 -2.60 -20.66 -6.44
N PRO A 246 -3.42 -19.68 -6.87
CA PRO A 246 -4.86 -19.86 -6.95
C PRO A 246 -5.26 -21.01 -7.89
N ASP A 247 -6.50 -21.48 -7.76
CA ASP A 247 -7.03 -22.62 -8.51
C ASP A 247 -7.00 -22.36 -10.02
N PRO A 248 -6.33 -23.20 -10.83
CA PRO A 248 -6.13 -22.98 -12.27
C PRO A 248 -7.40 -22.68 -13.06
N ASP A 249 -8.52 -23.31 -12.70
CA ASP A 249 -9.80 -23.15 -13.40
C ASP A 249 -10.34 -21.72 -13.24
N THR A 250 -10.05 -21.08 -12.11
CA THR A 250 -10.45 -19.69 -11.82
C THR A 250 -9.33 -18.68 -12.09
N PHE A 251 -8.09 -19.12 -11.98
CA PHE A 251 -6.89 -18.30 -12.12
C PHE A 251 -6.50 -18.12 -13.59
N GLY A 252 -6.89 -19.06 -14.46
CA GLY A 252 -6.54 -19.06 -15.88
C GLY A 252 -5.05 -19.32 -16.08
N GLN A 253 -4.56 -20.50 -15.66
CA GLN A 253 -3.18 -20.92 -15.95
C GLN A 253 -2.97 -21.05 -17.46
N ALA A 254 -1.91 -20.42 -17.97
CA ALA A 254 -1.61 -20.39 -19.40
C ALA A 254 -0.93 -21.68 -19.87
N ALA A 255 -0.30 -22.44 -18.96
CA ALA A 255 0.32 -23.72 -19.26
C ALA A 255 0.09 -24.72 -18.13
N ASP A 256 -0.12 -25.99 -18.48
CA ASP A 256 -0.25 -27.12 -17.55
C ASP A 256 1.12 -27.65 -17.06
N GLY A 257 2.20 -26.91 -17.34
CA GLY A 257 3.58 -27.31 -17.09
C GLY A 257 4.16 -28.29 -18.12
N ARG A 258 3.44 -28.62 -19.20
CA ARG A 258 4.00 -29.38 -20.33
C ARG A 258 4.65 -28.42 -21.32
N TRP A 259 5.98 -28.51 -21.41
CA TRP A 259 6.77 -27.59 -22.22
C TRP A 259 6.79 -28.00 -23.70
N GLY A 260 6.24 -27.17 -24.57
CA GLY A 260 6.47 -27.21 -26.02
C GLY A 260 7.59 -26.27 -26.46
N PHE A 261 7.95 -26.28 -27.75
CA PHE A 261 9.01 -25.41 -28.29
C PHE A 261 8.78 -23.90 -28.02
N GLY A 262 7.53 -23.44 -28.05
CA GLY A 262 7.18 -22.04 -27.74
C GLY A 262 7.47 -21.63 -26.29
N SER A 263 7.26 -22.54 -25.33
CA SER A 263 7.56 -22.27 -23.91
C SER A 263 9.07 -22.20 -23.63
N VAL A 264 9.89 -23.00 -24.33
CA VAL A 264 11.36 -22.91 -24.26
C VAL A 264 11.86 -21.57 -24.82
N TYR A 265 11.22 -21.07 -25.87
CA TYR A 265 11.51 -19.74 -26.41
C TYR A 265 11.21 -18.63 -25.41
N LEU A 266 10.04 -18.70 -24.73
CA LEU A 266 9.69 -17.76 -23.65
C LEU A 266 10.62 -17.88 -22.44
N ALA A 267 11.05 -19.09 -22.06
CA ALA A 267 12.02 -19.30 -20.99
C ALA A 267 13.36 -18.60 -21.27
N LYS A 268 13.80 -18.60 -22.53
CA LYS A 268 15.02 -17.89 -22.94
C LYS A 268 14.89 -16.37 -22.80
N LYS A 269 13.66 -15.85 -22.86
CA LYS A 269 13.34 -14.43 -22.71
C LYS A 269 13.00 -14.02 -21.28
N LEU A 270 12.91 -14.98 -20.36
CA LEU A 270 12.67 -14.71 -18.95
C LEU A 270 13.94 -14.18 -18.28
N ASP A 271 13.87 -12.97 -17.75
CA ASP A 271 14.80 -12.50 -16.74
C ASP A 271 14.30 -12.93 -15.35
N THR A 272 14.89 -14.01 -14.85
CA THR A 272 14.61 -14.56 -13.52
C THR A 272 14.95 -13.62 -12.35
N LYS A 273 15.72 -12.55 -12.57
CA LYS A 273 16.04 -11.57 -11.51
C LYS A 273 14.98 -10.50 -11.37
N GLU A 274 14.33 -10.16 -12.48
CA GLU A 274 13.34 -9.09 -12.56
C GLU A 274 11.90 -9.63 -12.69
N ASP A 275 11.72 -10.96 -12.71
CA ASP A 275 10.44 -11.63 -12.98
C ASP A 275 9.75 -11.05 -14.23
N PHE A 276 10.54 -10.86 -15.29
CA PHE A 276 10.14 -10.16 -16.52
C PHE A 276 10.37 -11.04 -17.75
N VAL A 277 9.41 -11.10 -18.67
CA VAL A 277 9.60 -11.79 -19.96
C VAL A 277 9.74 -10.76 -21.07
N GLN A 278 10.89 -10.78 -21.75
CA GLN A 278 11.15 -9.93 -22.89
C GLN A 278 10.22 -10.29 -24.07
N ASP A 279 9.85 -9.27 -24.86
CA ASP A 279 9.05 -9.38 -26.09
C ASP A 279 7.67 -10.04 -25.91
N VAL A 280 7.02 -9.86 -24.76
CA VAL A 280 5.60 -10.20 -24.60
C VAL A 280 4.76 -9.02 -25.08
N SER A 281 3.83 -9.26 -26.00
CA SER A 281 2.93 -8.21 -26.47
C SER A 281 2.01 -7.74 -25.34
N GLN A 282 1.72 -6.43 -25.32
CA GLN A 282 0.76 -5.85 -24.39
C GLN A 282 -0.61 -6.54 -24.45
N GLU A 283 -1.05 -6.92 -25.66
CA GLU A 283 -2.30 -7.65 -25.85
C GLU A 283 -2.30 -8.98 -25.09
N MET A 284 -1.20 -9.74 -25.14
CA MET A 284 -1.08 -11.01 -24.40
C MET A 284 -1.05 -10.77 -22.88
N LEU A 285 -0.34 -9.74 -22.41
CA LEU A 285 -0.35 -9.36 -20.99
C LEU A 285 -1.78 -9.06 -20.53
N LEU A 286 -2.50 -8.21 -21.28
CA LEU A 286 -3.87 -7.83 -20.95
C LEU A 286 -4.81 -9.03 -20.99
N GLN A 287 -4.74 -9.88 -22.02
CA GLN A 287 -5.58 -11.09 -22.08
C GLN A 287 -5.41 -11.99 -20.83
N LEU A 288 -4.19 -12.11 -20.30
CA LEU A 288 -3.91 -12.99 -19.16
C LEU A 288 -4.07 -12.31 -17.79
N THR A 289 -3.99 -10.98 -17.72
CA THR A 289 -3.85 -10.26 -16.43
C THR A 289 -4.77 -9.06 -16.25
N LYS A 290 -5.56 -8.67 -17.26
CA LYS A 290 -6.48 -7.51 -17.22
C LYS A 290 -7.30 -7.48 -15.94
N ASP A 291 -7.89 -8.62 -15.57
CA ASP A 291 -8.70 -8.68 -14.36
C ASP A 291 -7.89 -8.35 -13.11
N TYR A 292 -6.74 -9.00 -12.95
CA TYR A 292 -5.85 -8.75 -11.83
C TYR A 292 -5.38 -7.29 -11.78
N LEU A 293 -4.93 -6.74 -12.90
CA LEU A 293 -4.44 -5.36 -12.99
C LEU A 293 -5.50 -4.34 -12.58
N VAL A 294 -6.76 -4.55 -12.97
CA VAL A 294 -7.89 -3.69 -12.56
C VAL A 294 -8.04 -3.64 -11.03
N ARG A 295 -7.82 -4.76 -10.31
CA ARG A 295 -7.95 -4.83 -8.85
C ARG A 295 -6.69 -4.28 -8.15
N VAL A 296 -5.50 -4.54 -8.68
CA VAL A 296 -4.26 -3.98 -8.12
C VAL A 296 -4.25 -2.45 -8.25
N TRP A 297 -4.62 -1.92 -9.41
CA TRP A 297 -4.62 -0.48 -9.64
C TRP A 297 -5.67 0.26 -8.81
N SER A 298 -6.73 -0.42 -8.32
CA SER A 298 -7.71 0.21 -7.42
C SER A 298 -7.16 0.51 -6.02
N ILE A 299 -5.99 -0.02 -5.66
CA ILE A 299 -5.29 0.31 -4.41
C ILE A 299 -4.85 1.78 -4.39
N PHE A 300 -4.38 2.35 -5.51
CA PHE A 300 -3.83 3.71 -5.56
C PHE A 300 -4.86 4.81 -5.20
N PRO A 301 -6.05 4.89 -5.82
CA PRO A 301 -7.04 5.91 -5.44
C PRO A 301 -7.55 5.69 -4.00
N ALA A 302 -7.65 4.43 -3.55
CA ALA A 302 -8.05 4.09 -2.20
C ALA A 302 -7.01 4.53 -1.15
N LEU A 303 -5.73 4.29 -1.41
CA LEU A 303 -4.60 4.78 -0.61
C LEU A 303 -4.54 6.32 -0.61
N GLY A 304 -4.74 6.94 -1.77
CA GLY A 304 -4.80 8.39 -1.92
C GLY A 304 -5.87 9.03 -1.05
N LYS A 305 -7.08 8.42 -0.99
CA LYS A 305 -8.13 8.85 -0.07
C LYS A 305 -7.65 8.80 1.39
N VAL A 306 -7.11 7.66 1.84
CA VAL A 306 -6.68 7.47 3.24
C VAL A 306 -5.63 8.49 3.66
N LEU A 307 -4.64 8.75 2.78
CA LEU A 307 -3.56 9.69 3.05
C LEU A 307 -4.07 11.13 3.17
N VAL A 308 -4.97 11.54 2.27
CA VAL A 308 -5.53 12.90 2.21
C VAL A 308 -6.58 13.17 3.28
N ASP A 309 -7.30 12.14 3.73
CA ASP A 309 -8.35 12.28 4.74
C ASP A 309 -7.77 12.74 6.09
N THR A 310 -8.19 13.92 6.53
CA THR A 310 -7.77 14.53 7.79
C THR A 310 -8.41 13.89 9.01
N THR A 311 -9.46 13.10 8.81
CA THR A 311 -10.19 12.39 9.86
C THR A 311 -9.69 10.97 10.11
N SER A 312 -8.83 10.44 9.23
CA SER A 312 -8.18 9.14 9.37
C SER A 312 -7.47 9.00 10.72
N PRO A 313 -7.67 7.91 11.47
CA PRO A 313 -6.93 7.66 12.69
C PRO A 313 -5.44 7.54 12.44
N ARG A 314 -4.62 8.03 13.37
CA ARG A 314 -3.16 8.04 13.24
C ARG A 314 -2.56 6.67 12.90
N ALA A 315 -3.04 5.59 13.52
CA ALA A 315 -2.55 4.24 13.21
C ALA A 315 -2.73 3.87 11.73
N VAL A 316 -3.87 4.24 11.13
CA VAL A 316 -4.14 4.03 9.70
C VAL A 316 -3.24 4.90 8.85
N THR A 317 -3.11 6.20 9.17
CA THR A 317 -2.21 7.10 8.44
C THR A 317 -0.76 6.60 8.46
N MET A 318 -0.29 6.10 9.60
CA MET A 318 1.06 5.55 9.75
C MET A 318 1.29 4.32 8.85
N MET A 319 0.33 3.40 8.83
CA MET A 319 0.39 2.22 7.96
C MET A 319 0.29 2.60 6.47
N ALA A 320 -0.49 3.63 6.14
CA ALA A 320 -0.61 4.12 4.77
C ALA A 320 0.70 4.74 4.27
N VAL A 321 1.41 5.47 5.15
CA VAL A 321 2.75 6.00 4.86
C VAL A 321 3.76 4.86 4.70
N GLU A 322 3.70 3.80 5.51
CA GLU A 322 4.55 2.60 5.32
C GLU A 322 4.28 1.90 3.99
N LEU A 323 3.01 1.70 3.62
CA LEU A 323 2.66 1.10 2.33
C LEU A 323 3.19 1.95 1.16
N LEU A 324 3.03 3.27 1.24
CA LEU A 324 3.57 4.19 0.23
C LEU A 324 5.10 4.10 0.15
N GLN A 325 5.78 4.00 1.31
CA GLN A 325 7.23 3.81 1.36
C GLN A 325 7.64 2.52 0.66
N GLU A 326 6.94 1.41 0.88
CA GLU A 326 7.22 0.14 0.23
C GLU A 326 7.02 0.20 -1.29
N PHE A 327 5.95 0.86 -1.77
CA PHE A 327 5.78 1.09 -3.21
C PHE A 327 6.92 1.93 -3.80
N ILE A 328 7.36 2.99 -3.13
CA ILE A 328 8.48 3.80 -3.59
C ILE A 328 9.80 3.00 -3.57
N ASN A 329 10.02 2.18 -2.54
CA ASN A 329 11.18 1.32 -2.45
C ASN A 329 11.24 0.31 -3.59
N LEU A 330 10.10 -0.28 -3.97
CA LEU A 330 10.00 -1.16 -5.13
C LEU A 330 10.19 -0.40 -6.45
N ALA A 331 9.63 0.80 -6.59
CA ALA A 331 9.81 1.65 -7.77
C ALA A 331 11.28 2.03 -8.04
N ARG A 332 12.14 2.00 -7.01
CA ARG A 332 13.59 2.26 -7.13
C ARG A 332 14.39 1.03 -7.59
N VAL A 333 13.82 -0.17 -7.52
CA VAL A 333 14.46 -1.39 -8.01
C VAL A 333 14.11 -1.52 -9.49
N GLY A 334 15.12 -1.46 -10.38
CA GLY A 334 14.91 -1.52 -11.84
C GLY A 334 14.92 -0.17 -12.58
N VAL A 335 15.60 0.84 -12.04
CA VAL A 335 15.76 2.17 -12.70
C VAL A 335 16.58 2.03 -13.98
N VAL A 336 15.90 1.82 -15.11
CA VAL A 336 16.46 1.96 -16.47
C VAL A 336 15.48 2.77 -17.31
N GLY A 337 15.92 3.91 -17.86
CA GLY A 337 15.13 4.77 -18.77
C GLY A 337 14.45 5.98 -18.12
N ASN A 338 14.04 6.95 -18.95
CA ASN A 338 13.22 8.09 -18.52
C ASN A 338 11.74 7.68 -18.47
N VAL A 339 10.98 8.24 -17.53
CA VAL A 339 9.55 7.97 -17.39
C VAL A 339 8.76 8.44 -18.63
N GLU A 340 9.20 9.53 -19.26
CA GLU A 340 8.62 10.06 -20.49
C GLU A 340 8.77 9.10 -21.68
N ASP A 341 9.86 8.32 -21.74
CA ASP A 341 10.07 7.31 -22.79
C ASP A 341 9.12 6.12 -22.62
N GLN A 342 8.78 5.78 -21.37
CA GLN A 342 7.81 4.73 -21.05
C GLN A 342 6.38 5.16 -21.37
N GLU A 343 6.02 6.43 -21.18
CA GLU A 343 4.69 6.94 -21.56
C GLU A 343 4.44 6.90 -23.07
N ASN A 344 5.49 7.15 -23.87
CA ASN A 344 5.40 7.17 -25.33
C ASN A 344 5.42 5.77 -25.97
N SER A 345 5.82 4.74 -25.20
CA SER A 345 5.94 3.36 -25.69
C SER A 345 4.60 2.65 -25.87
N GLY A 346 3.52 3.14 -25.24
CA GLY A 346 2.22 2.48 -25.21
C GLY A 346 2.15 1.29 -24.24
N ASP A 347 3.26 0.91 -23.60
CA ASP A 347 3.32 -0.21 -22.66
C ASP A 347 2.56 0.08 -21.35
N ILE A 348 2.22 -0.99 -20.62
CA ILE A 348 1.59 -0.87 -19.29
C ILE A 348 2.58 -0.17 -18.34
N PRO A 349 2.20 0.96 -17.71
CA PRO A 349 3.12 1.71 -16.87
C PRO A 349 3.61 0.90 -15.66
N ASN A 350 4.90 1.01 -15.37
CA ASN A 350 5.48 0.41 -14.18
C ASN A 350 5.18 1.24 -12.91
N LEU A 351 5.55 0.69 -11.76
CA LEU A 351 5.32 1.34 -10.47
C LEU A 351 6.02 2.70 -10.35
N ARG A 352 7.20 2.86 -10.96
CA ARG A 352 7.92 4.15 -10.99
C ARG A 352 7.09 5.21 -11.70
N ALA A 353 6.55 4.93 -12.87
CA ALA A 353 5.70 5.87 -13.60
C ALA A 353 4.48 6.29 -12.76
N ILE A 354 3.83 5.33 -12.08
CA ILE A 354 2.69 5.61 -11.19
C ILE A 354 3.10 6.50 -10.01
N MET A 355 4.25 6.24 -9.37
CA MET A 355 4.74 7.03 -8.23
C MET A 355 5.16 8.45 -8.62
N VAL A 356 5.70 8.65 -9.82
CA VAL A 356 6.05 10.00 -10.32
C VAL A 356 4.82 10.87 -10.51
N HIS A 357 3.68 10.29 -10.88
CA HIS A 357 2.40 10.99 -11.00
C HIS A 357 1.59 11.04 -9.70
N ILE A 358 2.24 10.89 -8.54
CA ILE A 358 1.58 11.07 -7.25
C ILE A 358 0.88 12.45 -7.18
N PRO A 359 -0.39 12.51 -6.76
CA PRO A 359 -1.15 13.75 -6.67
C PRO A 359 -0.55 14.81 -5.74
N ASP A 360 -0.69 16.08 -6.12
CA ASP A 360 -0.17 17.22 -5.35
C ASP A 360 -0.82 17.35 -3.97
N ASN A 361 -2.08 16.91 -3.79
CA ASN A 361 -2.73 16.90 -2.48
C ASN A 361 -2.08 15.88 -1.52
N ILE A 362 -1.57 14.74 -2.01
CA ILE A 362 -0.80 13.79 -1.21
C ILE A 362 0.57 14.39 -0.87
N LEU A 363 1.25 15.03 -1.83
CA LEU A 363 2.53 15.73 -1.58
C LEU A 363 2.39 16.83 -0.53
N GLN A 364 1.33 17.65 -0.65
CA GLN A 364 1.00 18.68 0.32
C GLN A 364 0.73 18.06 1.69
N ARG A 365 0.03 16.93 1.74
CA ARG A 365 -0.29 16.23 2.97
C ARG A 365 0.94 15.66 3.68
N LEU A 366 1.86 15.04 2.94
CA LEU A 366 3.16 14.61 3.44
C LEU A 366 4.00 15.80 3.95
N THR A 367 3.91 16.94 3.27
CA THR A 367 4.54 18.20 3.73
C THR A 367 3.92 18.68 5.03
N ASP A 368 2.60 18.59 5.19
CA ASP A 368 1.91 18.95 6.43
C ASP A 368 2.33 18.04 7.60
N PHE A 369 2.63 16.75 7.35
CA PHE A 369 3.17 15.84 8.38
C PHE A 369 4.57 16.28 8.87
N LEU A 370 5.35 16.96 8.02
CA LEU A 370 6.64 17.54 8.45
C LEU A 370 6.46 18.70 9.43
N TYR A 371 5.29 19.35 9.42
CA TYR A 371 5.00 20.56 10.21
C TYR A 371 4.38 20.26 11.59
N ILE A 372 4.39 19.01 12.04
CA ILE A 372 3.84 18.63 13.34
C ILE A 372 4.65 19.31 14.46
N PRO A 373 4.01 20.18 15.28
CA PRO A 373 4.69 20.91 16.33
C PRO A 373 5.14 19.98 17.46
N ARG A 374 6.24 20.37 18.11
CA ARG A 374 6.82 19.65 19.25
C ARG A 374 5.86 19.68 20.42
N LEU A 375 5.82 18.60 21.20
CA LEU A 375 5.41 18.67 22.61
C LEU A 375 6.50 19.31 23.46
N SER A 376 6.57 20.65 23.43
CA SER A 376 7.27 21.50 24.43
C SER A 376 6.24 22.40 25.13
N SER A 377 6.66 23.36 25.96
CA SER A 377 5.77 24.44 26.46
C SER A 377 4.91 25.09 25.35
N ASP A 378 5.41 25.09 24.11
CA ASP A 378 4.78 25.70 22.93
C ASP A 378 3.62 24.85 22.36
N SER A 379 3.54 23.56 22.74
CA SER A 379 2.39 22.70 22.36
C SER A 379 1.10 23.01 23.10
N LEU A 380 1.20 23.69 24.25
CA LEU A 380 0.03 24.16 25.00
C LEU A 380 -0.68 25.31 24.27
N GLU A 381 0.02 26.01 23.38
CA GLU A 381 -0.51 27.08 22.53
C GLU A 381 -1.02 26.56 21.17
N TYR A 382 -0.87 25.27 20.85
CA TYR A 382 -1.41 24.68 19.63
C TYR A 382 -2.94 24.63 19.71
N THR A 383 -3.56 25.72 19.27
CA THR A 383 -4.97 26.05 19.48
C THR A 383 -5.88 25.51 18.38
N ASP A 384 -5.34 24.81 17.37
CA ASP A 384 -6.14 24.35 16.23
C ASP A 384 -5.64 23.01 15.65
N PRO A 385 -6.03 21.86 16.24
CA PRO A 385 -5.83 20.58 15.60
C PRO A 385 -6.85 20.43 14.48
N ILE A 386 -6.60 21.08 13.34
CA ILE A 386 -7.37 20.85 12.09
C ILE A 386 -7.14 19.41 11.60
N VAL A 387 -6.16 18.69 12.17
CA VAL A 387 -5.68 17.40 11.71
C VAL A 387 -5.58 16.42 12.90
N ASN A 388 -6.27 15.27 12.83
CA ASN A 388 -6.27 14.18 13.83
C ASN A 388 -4.92 13.41 13.93
N ILE A 389 -3.81 14.06 13.63
CA ILE A 389 -2.47 13.44 13.58
C ILE A 389 -1.66 13.72 14.85
N VAL A 390 -1.97 14.82 15.53
CA VAL A 390 -1.38 15.14 16.83
C VAL A 390 -2.40 14.75 17.90
N THR A 391 -1.98 13.93 18.86
CA THR A 391 -2.84 13.61 19.98
C THR A 391 -3.08 14.91 20.77
N ARG A 392 -4.33 15.32 21.03
CA ARG A 392 -4.57 16.39 22.02
C ARG A 392 -3.94 15.97 23.34
N VAL A 393 -2.89 16.66 23.75
CA VAL A 393 -2.18 16.39 24.99
C VAL A 393 -2.88 17.14 26.11
N THR A 394 -3.63 16.40 26.92
CA THR A 394 -4.17 16.89 28.19
C THR A 394 -3.09 16.74 29.27
N PRO A 395 -3.11 17.57 30.34
CA PRO A 395 -2.20 17.41 31.48
C PRO A 395 -2.21 16.00 32.08
N LEU A 396 -3.34 15.31 32.00
CA LEU A 396 -3.51 13.91 32.41
C LEU A 396 -2.67 12.92 31.57
N LYS A 397 -2.53 13.13 30.25
CA LYS A 397 -1.68 12.30 29.39
C LYS A 397 -0.21 12.46 29.71
N LEU A 398 0.24 13.68 30.02
CA LEU A 398 1.62 13.93 30.45
C LEU A 398 1.91 13.27 31.81
N LEU A 399 0.96 13.29 32.74
CA LEU A 399 1.07 12.59 34.03
C LEU A 399 1.04 11.06 33.88
N GLY A 400 0.37 10.54 32.86
CA GLY A 400 0.27 9.11 32.54
C GLY A 400 1.45 8.53 31.74
N GLY A 401 2.51 9.30 31.49
CA GLY A 401 3.70 8.82 30.77
C GLY A 401 3.59 8.90 29.24
N TYR A 402 2.84 9.86 28.70
CA TYR A 402 2.77 10.09 27.25
C TYR A 402 4.15 10.30 26.63
N ASP A 403 4.49 9.47 25.64
CA ASP A 403 5.76 9.54 24.95
C ASP A 403 5.73 10.60 23.84
N SER A 404 6.45 11.71 24.05
CA SER A 404 6.60 12.80 23.07
C SER A 404 7.17 12.36 21.69
N THR A 405 7.80 11.19 21.59
CA THR A 405 8.33 10.66 20.31
C THR A 405 7.23 10.18 19.37
N VAL A 406 6.05 9.92 19.90
CA VAL A 406 4.87 9.43 19.18
C VAL A 406 4.44 10.44 18.10
N ASP A 407 4.37 11.73 18.41
CA ASP A 407 3.99 12.75 17.42
C ASP A 407 5.10 13.02 16.39
N THR A 408 6.36 12.69 16.72
CA THR A 408 7.49 12.81 15.79
C THR A 408 7.64 11.63 14.83
N ASP A 409 7.04 10.47 15.10
CA ASP A 409 7.26 9.28 14.27
C ASP A 409 6.62 9.41 12.88
N ILE A 410 5.42 10.00 12.77
CA ILE A 410 4.80 10.24 11.45
C ILE A 410 5.59 11.28 10.64
N ARG A 411 6.14 12.30 11.31
CA ARG A 411 7.01 13.32 10.72
C ARG A 411 8.26 12.68 10.14
N ASP A 412 8.94 11.85 10.95
CA ASP A 412 10.19 11.20 10.55
C ASP A 412 9.95 10.17 9.43
N ARG A 413 8.86 9.40 9.48
CA ARG A 413 8.45 8.50 8.37
C ARG A 413 8.05 9.24 7.10
N SER A 414 7.55 10.47 7.20
CA SER A 414 7.26 11.27 6.00
C SER A 414 8.55 11.63 5.26
N LEU A 415 9.66 11.81 5.98
CA LEU A 415 10.98 11.98 5.34
C LEU A 415 11.45 10.70 4.64
N ASP A 416 11.19 9.53 5.24
CA ASP A 416 11.49 8.22 4.64
C ASP A 416 10.73 7.98 3.32
N VAL A 417 9.64 8.72 3.08
CA VAL A 417 8.86 8.71 1.82
C VAL A 417 9.32 9.82 0.88
N LEU A 418 9.38 11.07 1.35
CA LEU A 418 9.64 12.24 0.51
C LEU A 418 11.04 12.21 -0.12
N VAL A 419 12.06 11.77 0.62
CA VAL A 419 13.43 11.74 0.11
C VAL A 419 13.57 10.75 -1.06
N PRO A 420 13.20 9.46 -0.92
CA PRO A 420 13.28 8.54 -2.05
C PRO A 420 12.36 8.91 -3.22
N LEU A 421 11.22 9.55 -2.95
CA LEU A 421 10.30 10.03 -3.98
C LEU A 421 10.93 11.15 -4.84
N LEU A 422 11.68 12.07 -4.24
CA LEU A 422 12.43 13.10 -4.97
C LEU A 422 13.52 12.49 -5.85
N GLU A 423 14.15 11.42 -5.37
CA GLU A 423 15.18 10.69 -6.12
C GLU A 423 14.61 9.93 -7.34
N LEU A 424 13.33 9.53 -7.31
CA LEU A 424 12.68 8.81 -8.42
C LEU A 424 12.58 9.63 -9.72
N ASP A 425 12.38 10.94 -9.59
CA ASP A 425 12.18 11.88 -10.70
C ASP A 425 12.82 13.24 -10.40
N SER A 426 14.15 13.23 -10.25
CA SER A 426 14.95 14.43 -10.09
C SER A 426 15.28 15.05 -11.46
N PRO A 427 15.08 16.37 -11.69
CA PRO A 427 14.69 17.40 -10.71
C PRO A 427 13.19 17.75 -10.69
N ASN A 428 12.36 17.11 -11.52
CA ASN A 428 10.95 17.48 -11.71
C ASN A 428 10.12 17.38 -10.43
N MET A 429 10.27 16.29 -9.67
CA MET A 429 9.61 16.11 -8.38
C MET A 429 10.06 17.17 -7.36
N ALA A 430 11.34 17.55 -7.38
CA ALA A 430 11.87 18.61 -6.53
C ALA A 430 11.23 19.96 -6.85
N LYS A 431 11.06 20.28 -8.13
CA LYS A 431 10.33 21.47 -8.57
C LYS A 431 8.87 21.44 -8.09
N ARG A 432 8.18 20.31 -8.24
CA ARG A 432 6.77 20.15 -7.82
C ARG A 432 6.58 20.31 -6.32
N LEU A 433 7.47 19.72 -5.50
CA LEU A 433 7.36 19.78 -4.04
C LEU A 433 7.76 21.16 -3.47
N GLY A 434 8.80 21.76 -4.05
CA GLY A 434 9.37 23.02 -3.56
C GLY A 434 8.65 24.28 -4.03
N THR A 435 7.68 24.17 -4.95
CA THR A 435 6.83 25.27 -5.42
C THR A 435 5.36 25.02 -5.08
N LYS A 436 4.58 26.08 -4.93
CA LYS A 436 3.14 26.00 -4.66
C LYS A 436 2.40 25.79 -5.99
N PRO A 437 1.52 24.77 -6.11
CA PRO A 437 0.79 24.50 -7.35
C PRO A 437 -0.04 25.71 -7.84
N SER A 438 -0.54 26.54 -6.91
CA SER A 438 -1.46 27.63 -7.24
C SER A 438 -0.81 28.85 -7.90
N ASN A 439 0.46 29.12 -7.63
CA ASN A 439 1.11 30.36 -8.09
C ASN A 439 2.59 30.19 -8.46
N GLY A 440 3.14 28.98 -8.39
CA GLY A 440 4.54 28.68 -8.71
C GLY A 440 5.55 29.33 -7.77
N LEU A 441 5.11 30.00 -6.70
CA LEU A 441 6.00 30.58 -5.70
C LEU A 441 6.59 29.48 -4.82
N VAL A 442 7.67 29.81 -4.13
CA VAL A 442 8.31 28.90 -3.16
C VAL A 442 7.30 28.40 -2.14
N ASN A 443 7.31 27.09 -1.91
CA ASN A 443 6.55 26.45 -0.85
C ASN A 443 7.26 26.65 0.49
N ASN A 444 7.12 27.81 1.13
CA ASN A 444 7.82 28.10 2.39
C ASN A 444 7.59 27.03 3.48
N ARG A 445 6.44 26.34 3.48
CA ARG A 445 6.15 25.28 4.47
C ARG A 445 7.13 24.12 4.42
N ILE A 446 7.57 23.68 3.24
CA ILE A 446 8.52 22.56 3.12
C ILE A 446 9.91 22.96 3.63
N PHE A 447 10.31 24.22 3.42
CA PHE A 447 11.61 24.71 3.87
C PHE A 447 11.58 25.01 5.38
N ASP A 448 10.51 25.62 5.88
CA ASP A 448 10.36 25.91 7.31
C ASP A 448 10.26 24.65 8.17
N SER A 449 9.64 23.58 7.68
CA SER A 449 9.50 22.32 8.41
C SER A 449 10.83 21.60 8.65
N VAL A 450 11.84 21.84 7.82
CA VAL A 450 13.18 21.23 7.98
C VAL A 450 13.93 21.78 9.19
N VAL A 451 13.86 23.09 9.44
CA VAL A 451 14.59 23.76 10.52
C VAL A 451 14.34 23.12 11.90
N PRO A 452 13.09 22.88 12.35
CA PRO A 452 12.83 22.25 13.64
C PRO A 452 13.27 20.78 13.68
N ILE A 453 13.36 20.08 12.54
CA ILE A 453 13.88 18.71 12.44
C ILE A 453 15.41 18.69 12.62
N LEU A 454 16.13 19.61 11.99
CA LEU A 454 17.59 19.72 12.15
C LEU A 454 17.98 20.14 13.57
N ALA A 455 17.16 20.96 14.21
CA ALA A 455 17.39 21.41 15.57
C ALA A 455 17.00 20.38 16.65
N THR A 456 16.37 19.24 16.30
CA THR A 456 15.89 18.27 17.29
C THR A 456 16.95 17.25 17.68
N LYS A 457 16.94 16.85 18.96
CA LYS A 457 17.66 15.67 19.49
C LYS A 457 16.71 14.52 19.81
N SER A 458 15.40 14.72 19.70
CA SER A 458 14.34 13.72 19.91
C SER A 458 13.73 13.29 18.58
N GLY A 459 13.30 12.03 18.50
CA GLY A 459 12.86 11.37 17.27
C GLY A 459 13.88 10.33 16.79
N ARG A 460 13.72 9.85 15.55
CA ARG A 460 14.66 8.88 14.96
C ARG A 460 16.02 9.54 14.75
N ASN A 461 17.10 8.82 15.10
CA ASN A 461 18.48 9.31 14.93
C ASN A 461 18.82 9.71 13.48
N GLU A 462 18.12 9.13 12.50
CA GLU A 462 18.33 9.38 11.07
C GLU A 462 17.55 10.62 10.55
N ALA A 463 16.56 11.13 11.29
CA ALA A 463 15.69 12.21 10.80
C ALA A 463 16.43 13.50 10.42
N PRO A 464 17.44 14.00 11.18
CA PRO A 464 18.24 15.15 10.74
C PRO A 464 19.02 14.87 9.45
N LEU A 465 19.48 13.63 9.23
CA LEU A 465 20.20 13.25 8.01
C LEU A 465 19.26 13.29 6.81
N LEU A 466 18.07 12.70 6.95
CA LEU A 466 17.04 12.70 5.92
C LEU A 466 16.53 14.12 5.61
N ALA A 467 16.44 14.99 6.61
CA ALA A 467 16.03 16.38 6.40
C ALA A 467 17.08 17.19 5.62
N ILE A 468 18.39 16.92 5.80
CA ILE A 468 19.43 17.53 4.95
C ILE A 468 19.40 16.92 3.55
N GLN A 469 19.20 15.61 3.44
CA GLN A 469 19.05 14.94 2.15
C GLN A 469 17.82 15.49 1.39
N LEU A 470 16.72 15.79 2.08
CA LEU A 470 15.56 16.48 1.52
C LEU A 470 15.94 17.85 0.94
N LEU A 471 16.67 18.69 1.68
CA LEU A 471 17.13 19.99 1.16
C LEU A 471 18.08 19.83 -0.03
N LYS A 472 18.95 18.82 -0.01
CA LYS A 472 19.88 18.53 -1.12
C LYS A 472 19.12 18.14 -2.38
N GLU A 473 18.13 17.26 -2.27
CA GLU A 473 17.30 16.85 -3.40
C GLU A 473 16.45 18.03 -3.92
N LEU A 474 15.90 18.85 -3.01
CA LEU A 474 15.21 20.09 -3.38
C LEU A 474 16.12 21.09 -4.11
N ALA A 475 17.42 21.13 -3.78
CA ALA A 475 18.40 22.02 -4.40
C ALA A 475 18.75 21.67 -5.86
N LYS A 476 18.35 20.49 -6.34
CA LYS A 476 18.55 20.10 -7.73
C LYS A 476 17.62 20.85 -8.69
N ALA A 477 16.52 21.42 -8.20
CA ALA A 477 15.63 22.28 -8.98
C ALA A 477 15.98 23.77 -8.80
N GLU A 478 16.13 24.51 -9.89
CA GLU A 478 16.51 25.93 -9.84
C GLU A 478 15.42 26.81 -9.22
N GLU A 479 14.15 26.44 -9.41
CA GLU A 479 12.99 27.13 -8.86
C GLU A 479 13.00 27.18 -7.32
N ASN A 480 13.69 26.24 -6.70
CA ASN A 480 13.77 26.11 -5.24
C ASN A 480 14.88 26.96 -4.61
N LYS A 481 15.71 27.63 -5.43
CA LYS A 481 16.85 28.44 -4.95
C LYS A 481 16.44 29.49 -3.90
N ASN A 482 15.31 30.15 -4.13
CA ASN A 482 14.79 31.17 -3.20
C ASN A 482 14.37 30.56 -1.85
N GLY A 483 13.84 29.33 -1.85
CA GLY A 483 13.49 28.61 -0.62
C GLY A 483 14.71 28.19 0.18
N LEU A 484 15.79 27.81 -0.49
CA LEU A 484 17.06 27.48 0.18
C LEU A 484 17.71 28.70 0.82
N LEU A 485 17.73 29.84 0.12
CA LEU A 485 18.19 31.11 0.67
C LEU A 485 17.39 31.52 1.91
N TYR A 486 16.07 31.29 1.90
CA TYR A 486 15.18 31.59 3.01
C TYR A 486 15.52 30.84 4.31
N VAL A 487 16.06 29.62 4.25
CA VAL A 487 16.45 28.83 5.43
C VAL A 487 17.95 28.83 5.72
N GLN A 488 18.77 29.39 4.82
CA GLN A 488 20.23 29.31 4.84
C GLN A 488 20.84 29.70 6.19
N GLU A 489 20.53 30.89 6.70
CA GLU A 489 21.09 31.39 7.97
C GLU A 489 20.73 30.49 9.15
N ARG A 490 19.49 29.98 9.19
CA ARG A 490 19.00 29.08 10.24
C ARG A 490 19.70 27.72 10.19
N VAL A 491 19.90 27.17 8.99
CA VAL A 491 20.65 25.92 8.79
C VAL A 491 22.10 26.06 9.20
N ILE A 492 22.78 27.16 8.82
CA ILE A 492 24.17 27.43 9.20
C ILE A 492 24.30 27.58 10.73
N ALA A 493 23.36 28.27 11.38
CA ALA A 493 23.35 28.42 12.84
C ALA A 493 23.16 27.10 13.59
N ILE A 494 22.49 26.11 12.99
CA ILE A 494 22.35 24.75 13.55
C ILE A 494 23.61 23.93 13.25
N ALA A 495 24.13 24.01 12.03
CA ALA A 495 25.37 23.36 11.62
C ALA A 495 26.56 23.74 12.52
N SER A 496 26.66 25.00 12.95
CA SER A 496 27.72 25.43 13.89
C SER A 496 27.64 24.77 15.27
N LYS A 497 26.50 24.13 15.61
CA LYS A 497 26.24 23.49 16.90
C LYS A 497 26.19 21.96 16.84
N ASP A 498 25.86 21.37 15.68
CA ASP A 498 25.84 19.92 15.47
C ASP A 498 26.81 19.50 14.33
N PRO A 499 27.94 18.84 14.64
CA PRO A 499 28.91 18.39 13.65
C PRO A 499 28.34 17.48 12.55
N ARG A 500 27.29 16.71 12.85
CA ARG A 500 26.65 15.82 11.86
C ARG A 500 25.91 16.64 10.81
N VAL A 501 25.21 17.68 11.25
CA VAL A 501 24.52 18.63 10.37
C VAL A 501 25.54 19.45 9.58
N ALA A 502 26.64 19.87 10.23
CA ALA A 502 27.72 20.63 9.60
C ALA A 502 28.32 19.91 8.39
N HIS A 503 28.71 18.65 8.57
CA HIS A 503 29.34 17.86 7.52
C HIS A 503 28.43 17.73 6.28
N LEU A 504 27.12 17.55 6.48
CA LEU A 504 26.20 17.31 5.38
C LEU A 504 25.72 18.61 4.72
N ALA A 505 25.44 19.65 5.50
CA ALA A 505 25.02 20.94 4.96
C ALA A 505 26.14 21.59 4.13
N LEU A 506 27.39 21.59 4.63
CA LEU A 506 28.52 22.19 3.93
C LEU A 506 28.93 21.42 2.67
N ASN A 507 28.87 20.08 2.71
CA ASN A 507 29.27 19.24 1.57
C ASN A 507 28.20 19.11 0.49
N HIS A 508 26.93 19.38 0.78
CA HIS A 508 25.83 19.11 -0.16
C HIS A 508 24.97 20.33 -0.52
N LEU A 509 24.86 21.33 0.35
CA LEU A 509 24.07 22.55 0.08
C LEU A 509 24.95 23.73 -0.35
N TYR A 510 26.19 23.78 0.14
CA TYR A 510 27.11 24.90 -0.09
C TYR A 510 28.42 24.49 -0.77
N ALA A 511 28.51 23.26 -1.29
CA ALA A 511 29.63 22.86 -2.11
C ALA A 511 29.69 23.74 -3.36
N PRO A 512 30.88 24.24 -3.76
CA PRO A 512 31.02 25.00 -4.99
C PRO A 512 30.54 24.14 -6.16
N LYS A 513 29.68 24.69 -7.03
CA LYS A 513 29.28 24.00 -8.27
C LYS A 513 30.56 23.64 -9.03
N GLU A 514 30.80 22.35 -9.26
CA GLU A 514 31.84 21.95 -10.19
C GLU A 514 31.54 22.63 -11.55
N PRO A 515 32.55 23.21 -12.21
CA PRO A 515 32.34 23.84 -13.50
C PRO A 515 31.82 22.79 -14.48
N GLN A 516 30.63 23.03 -15.03
CA GLN A 516 30.07 22.21 -16.10
C GLN A 516 31.08 22.19 -17.26
N GLN A 517 31.63 21.01 -17.56
CA GLN A 517 32.44 20.77 -18.76
C GLN A 517 31.55 20.41 -19.93
#